data_AF-L8GAS0-F1
#
_entry.id   AF-L8GAS0-F1
#
_cell.length_a   1.000
_cell.length_b   1.000
_cell.length_c   1.000
_cell.angle_alpha   90.00
_cell.angle_beta   90.00
_cell.angle_gamma   90.00
#
_symmetry.space_group_name_H-M   'P 1'
#
loop_
_entity.id
_entity.type
_entity.pdbx_description
1 polymer ?
#
loop_
_entity_poly.entity_id
_entity_poly.type
_entity_poly.pdbx_seq_one_letter_code
_entity_poly.pdbx_strand_id
1 'polypeptide(L)'
;MRLSFGLLLPVIAGVAHATSSRVDSFVFTASKELDAGSVSLTPEQVRVVLAQQLDVTQYHRLGAGDRSEKELKLINTLGGQHPKLFDEDVAGATSPRHLVVFLDVSLDGSKALKAKWSEKGRTEPSFVMVGSPGRESVGTLVRDIQQQISPRELPNEQCTLTKAIDVSASECWHNKNSHIMHKFTDDSSDFDTFVKSQDSLFSAIEKGDLEATFLLMTPGQTNRFKKQPWGSYSLPASDSDLRKREQEQPMSDIVSSSSSSTLSGPLPTSTPIGRLPPLCYNTLESCTTSTQNCSGHGACFRKFGPAEGASGASCFACKCYGPDPTDKTRKGYWGGAACQKQDISAQFWIIAGFSALLIGIVSYAIGMMFSIGSEKLPGVIGAGVAAKTR
;
A
#
# COMPACT_ATOMS: atom_id res chain seq x y z
N MET A 1 25.21 -40.58 -61.58
CA MET A 1 24.44 -39.33 -61.68
C MET A 1 23.01 -39.60 -61.24
N ARG A 2 22.63 -39.13 -60.04
CA ARG A 2 21.25 -39.18 -59.54
C ARG A 2 20.92 -37.79 -58.97
N LEU A 3 20.01 -37.11 -59.66
CA LEU A 3 19.46 -35.80 -59.31
C LEU A 3 18.53 -35.97 -58.12
N SER A 4 18.81 -35.27 -57.02
CA SER A 4 17.89 -35.15 -55.89
C SER A 4 17.26 -33.77 -55.93
N PHE A 5 15.96 -33.71 -56.21
CA PHE A 5 15.15 -32.49 -56.14
C PHE A 5 14.93 -32.11 -54.68
N GLY A 6 15.57 -31.03 -54.23
CA GLY A 6 15.28 -30.39 -52.95
C GLY A 6 14.11 -29.42 -53.10
N LEU A 7 12.96 -29.77 -52.52
CA LEU A 7 11.82 -28.87 -52.31
C LEU A 7 12.20 -27.82 -51.26
N LEU A 8 12.35 -26.56 -51.67
CA LEU A 8 12.40 -25.40 -50.77
C LEU A 8 10.96 -24.97 -50.45
N LEU A 9 10.50 -25.24 -49.23
CA LEU A 9 9.32 -24.59 -48.65
C LEU A 9 9.77 -23.29 -47.97
N PRO A 10 9.27 -22.10 -48.36
CA PRO A 10 9.50 -20.90 -47.60
C PRO A 10 8.64 -20.95 -46.33
N VAL A 11 9.28 -21.01 -45.17
CA VAL A 11 8.66 -20.73 -43.88
C VAL A 11 8.32 -19.25 -43.86
N ILE A 12 7.12 -18.90 -44.29
CA ILE A 12 6.52 -17.59 -44.01
C ILE A 12 6.20 -17.62 -42.51
N ALA A 13 7.16 -17.19 -41.68
CA ALA A 13 6.90 -16.78 -40.32
C ALA A 13 6.09 -15.47 -40.40
N GLY A 14 4.79 -15.61 -40.62
CA GLY A 14 3.84 -14.55 -40.36
C GLY A 14 3.88 -14.25 -38.88
N VAL A 15 4.55 -13.16 -38.50
CA VAL A 15 4.40 -12.58 -37.17
C VAL A 15 2.95 -12.12 -37.09
N ALA A 16 2.08 -12.98 -36.57
CA ALA A 16 0.79 -12.56 -36.06
C ALA A 16 1.09 -11.55 -34.95
N HIS A 17 1.10 -10.26 -35.29
CA HIS A 17 0.90 -9.21 -34.31
C HIS A 17 -0.51 -9.44 -33.77
N ALA A 18 -0.62 -10.21 -32.70
CA ALA A 18 -1.80 -10.15 -31.85
C ALA A 18 -1.94 -8.67 -31.46
N THR A 19 -2.98 -8.02 -31.99
CA THR A 19 -3.33 -6.63 -31.71
C THR A 19 -3.71 -6.52 -30.24
N SER A 20 -2.71 -6.46 -29.38
CA SER A 20 -2.92 -6.27 -27.95
C SER A 20 -3.56 -4.91 -27.78
N SER A 21 -4.76 -4.88 -27.17
CA SER A 21 -5.46 -3.63 -26.85
C SER A 21 -4.52 -2.70 -26.06
N ARG A 22 -4.45 -1.40 -26.40
CA ARG A 22 -3.48 -0.44 -25.82
C ARG A 22 -4.17 0.80 -25.28
N VAL A 23 -3.98 1.14 -24.01
CA VAL A 23 -4.49 2.41 -23.45
C VAL A 23 -3.32 3.34 -23.23
N ASP A 24 -3.31 4.45 -23.98
CA ASP A 24 -2.26 5.45 -23.86
C ASP A 24 -2.57 6.34 -22.65
N SER A 25 -1.61 6.45 -21.73
CA SER A 25 -1.77 7.18 -20.48
C SER A 25 -0.80 8.36 -20.40
N PHE A 26 -1.30 9.52 -19.99
CA PHE A 26 -0.56 10.78 -19.93
C PHE A 26 -0.60 11.32 -18.52
N VAL A 27 0.57 11.47 -17.90
CA VAL A 27 0.74 12.05 -16.57
C VAL A 27 1.31 13.46 -16.74
N PHE A 28 0.60 14.43 -16.19
CA PHE A 28 0.97 15.83 -16.21
C PHE A 28 1.25 16.31 -14.80
N THR A 29 2.49 16.75 -14.59
CA THR A 29 2.96 17.36 -13.34
C THR A 29 3.71 18.65 -13.66
N ALA A 30 3.96 19.49 -12.64
CA ALA A 30 4.72 20.73 -12.79
C ALA A 30 6.15 20.48 -13.32
N SER A 31 6.75 19.35 -12.94
CA SER A 31 8.02 18.88 -13.49
C SER A 31 7.81 18.28 -14.89
N LYS A 32 8.30 18.96 -15.93
CA LYS A 32 8.15 18.53 -17.33
C LYS A 32 8.84 17.20 -17.64
N GLU A 33 9.83 16.78 -16.86
CA GLU A 33 10.56 15.53 -17.05
C GLU A 33 9.91 14.38 -16.26
N LEU A 34 9.05 13.61 -16.93
CA LEU A 34 8.96 12.18 -16.64
C LEU A 34 9.82 11.49 -17.68
N ASP A 35 11.10 11.25 -17.36
CA ASP A 35 12.07 10.48 -18.17
C ASP A 35 11.74 8.97 -18.23
N ALA A 36 10.47 8.62 -18.15
CA ALA A 36 9.98 7.27 -18.39
C ALA A 36 9.55 7.21 -19.86
N GLY A 37 10.51 7.10 -20.79
CA GLY A 37 10.19 6.84 -22.20
C GLY A 37 9.15 5.70 -22.30
N SER A 38 8.18 5.79 -23.20
CA SER A 38 6.91 5.03 -23.19
C SER A 38 7.00 3.61 -22.60
N VAL A 39 6.79 3.48 -21.28
CA VAL A 39 6.90 2.17 -20.61
C VAL A 39 5.58 1.43 -20.71
N SER A 40 5.65 0.12 -20.96
CA SER A 40 4.49 -0.75 -20.95
C SER A 40 4.17 -1.26 -19.55
N LEU A 41 2.92 -1.08 -19.12
CA LEU A 41 2.40 -1.58 -17.85
C LEU A 41 1.21 -2.52 -18.09
N THR A 42 1.05 -3.50 -17.22
CA THR A 42 -0.16 -4.31 -17.13
C THR A 42 -1.28 -3.55 -16.41
N PRO A 43 -2.56 -3.91 -16.60
CA PRO A 43 -3.65 -3.27 -15.87
C PRO A 43 -3.50 -3.33 -14.35
N GLU A 44 -2.94 -4.41 -13.82
CA GLU A 44 -2.68 -4.54 -12.38
C GLU A 44 -1.66 -3.51 -11.88
N GLN A 45 -0.59 -3.28 -12.63
CA GLN A 45 0.42 -2.26 -12.30
C GLN A 45 -0.17 -0.85 -12.41
N VAL A 46 -0.95 -0.58 -13.46
CA VAL A 46 -1.65 0.70 -13.62
C VAL A 46 -2.60 0.95 -12.46
N ARG A 47 -3.38 -0.05 -12.04
CA ARG A 47 -4.25 0.06 -10.85
C ARG A 47 -3.46 0.50 -9.61
N VAL A 48 -2.27 -0.05 -9.38
CA VAL A 48 -1.43 0.32 -8.22
C VAL A 48 -0.86 1.73 -8.35
N VAL A 49 -0.44 2.15 -9.55
CA VAL A 49 -0.03 3.54 -9.83
C VAL A 49 -1.17 4.51 -9.52
N LEU A 50 -2.39 4.23 -9.99
CA LEU A 50 -3.55 5.08 -9.71
C LEU A 50 -3.93 5.08 -8.23
N ALA A 51 -3.80 3.94 -7.55
CA ALA A 51 -4.05 3.84 -6.12
C ALA A 51 -3.05 4.66 -5.28
N GLN A 52 -1.80 4.78 -5.77
CA GLN A 52 -0.80 5.67 -5.21
C GLN A 52 -1.21 7.13 -5.39
N GLN A 53 -1.55 7.54 -6.61
CA GLN A 53 -1.98 8.92 -6.92
C GLN A 53 -3.22 9.35 -6.12
N LEU A 54 -4.13 8.41 -5.85
CA LEU A 54 -5.40 8.68 -5.15
C LEU A 54 -5.36 8.38 -3.65
N ASP A 55 -4.20 8.03 -3.10
CA ASP A 55 -3.99 7.71 -1.68
C ASP A 55 -4.92 6.60 -1.13
N VAL A 56 -5.12 5.54 -1.93
CA VAL A 56 -5.91 4.35 -1.54
C VAL A 56 -5.08 3.06 -1.52
N THR A 57 -3.75 3.19 -1.47
CA THR A 57 -2.78 2.08 -1.57
C THR A 57 -3.02 0.91 -0.60
N GLN A 58 -3.61 1.17 0.56
CA GLN A 58 -3.97 0.15 1.55
C GLN A 58 -4.89 -0.97 1.03
N TYR A 59 -5.66 -0.68 -0.03
CA TYR A 59 -6.56 -1.64 -0.68
C TYR A 59 -5.95 -2.33 -1.90
N HIS A 60 -4.80 -1.84 -2.36
CA HIS A 60 -4.22 -2.20 -3.65
C HIS A 60 -2.84 -2.80 -3.46
N ARG A 61 -2.71 -4.09 -3.78
CA ARG A 61 -1.42 -4.79 -3.74
C ARG A 61 -1.12 -5.41 -5.11
N LEU A 62 0.17 -5.51 -5.43
CA LEU A 62 0.63 -6.35 -6.53
C LEU A 62 0.62 -7.81 -6.06
N GLY A 63 0.26 -8.72 -6.96
CA GLY A 63 0.31 -10.16 -6.72
C GLY A 63 1.72 -10.63 -6.38
N ALA A 64 1.80 -11.63 -5.49
CA ALA A 64 3.05 -12.24 -5.06
C ALA A 64 3.81 -12.82 -6.26
N GLY A 65 4.99 -12.28 -6.53
CA GLY A 65 5.89 -12.69 -7.60
C GLY A 65 7.23 -11.95 -7.45
N ASP A 66 8.28 -12.47 -8.07
CA ASP A 66 9.57 -11.79 -8.12
C ASP A 66 9.42 -10.50 -8.96
N ARG A 67 9.55 -9.35 -8.32
CA ARG A 67 9.40 -8.02 -8.95
C ARG A 67 10.76 -7.37 -9.05
N SER A 68 11.11 -6.92 -10.24
CA SER A 68 12.37 -6.22 -10.42
C SER A 68 12.33 -4.88 -9.67
N GLU A 69 13.45 -4.47 -9.06
CA GLU A 69 13.57 -3.13 -8.46
C GLU A 69 13.25 -2.02 -9.47
N LYS A 70 13.54 -2.25 -10.76
CA LYS A 70 13.22 -1.33 -11.85
C LYS A 70 11.71 -1.12 -12.02
N GLU A 71 10.92 -2.20 -11.91
CA GLU A 71 9.46 -2.16 -11.97
C GLU A 71 8.89 -1.38 -10.78
N LEU A 72 9.38 -1.65 -9.56
CA LEU A 72 8.94 -0.94 -8.36
C LEU A 72 9.32 0.54 -8.40
N LYS A 73 10.53 0.85 -8.86
CA LYS A 73 10.98 2.24 -9.06
C LYS A 73 10.07 2.97 -10.05
N LEU A 74 9.73 2.33 -11.16
CA LEU A 74 8.83 2.91 -12.16
C LEU A 74 7.43 3.18 -11.60
N ILE A 75 6.85 2.22 -10.87
CA ILE A 75 5.53 2.37 -10.25
C ILE A 75 5.56 3.57 -9.29
N ASN A 76 6.57 3.66 -8.43
CA ASN A 76 6.71 4.76 -7.50
C ASN A 76 6.95 6.12 -8.19
N THR A 77 7.69 6.15 -9.31
CA THR A 77 7.86 7.38 -10.10
C THR A 77 6.54 7.86 -10.70
N LEU A 78 5.71 6.93 -11.19
CA LEU A 78 4.41 7.25 -11.80
C LEU A 78 3.32 7.52 -10.76
N GLY A 79 3.43 6.94 -9.55
CA GLY A 79 2.48 7.09 -8.45
C GLY A 79 2.43 8.49 -7.84
N GLY A 80 3.35 9.37 -8.21
CA GLY A 80 3.44 10.74 -7.71
C GLY A 80 4.31 10.85 -6.44
N GLN A 81 4.41 12.07 -5.91
CA GLN A 81 5.16 12.30 -4.68
C GLN A 81 4.30 11.96 -3.46
N HIS A 82 4.70 10.94 -2.70
CA HIS A 82 4.09 10.64 -1.41
C HIS A 82 4.80 11.41 -0.29
N PRO A 83 4.07 11.93 0.71
CA PRO A 83 4.67 12.44 1.93
C PRO A 83 5.56 11.34 2.52
N LYS A 84 6.82 11.66 2.80
CA LYS A 84 7.68 10.71 3.52
C LYS A 84 7.10 10.53 4.92
N LEU A 85 7.19 9.31 5.45
CA LEU A 85 6.62 8.89 6.75
C LEU A 85 7.03 9.78 7.95
N PHE A 86 8.02 10.67 7.78
CA PHE A 86 8.56 11.54 8.82
C PHE A 86 8.63 13.03 8.41
N ASP A 87 8.03 13.43 7.29
CA ASP A 87 7.93 14.84 6.86
C ASP A 87 6.48 15.34 7.03
N GLU A 88 6.00 15.36 8.28
CA GLU A 88 4.65 15.82 8.62
C GLU A 88 4.52 17.37 8.52
N ASP A 89 5.63 18.10 8.68
CA ASP A 89 5.65 19.57 8.79
C ASP A 89 5.77 20.33 7.44
N VAL A 90 5.98 19.64 6.31
CA VAL A 90 6.20 20.30 5.00
C VAL A 90 5.07 20.03 3.99
N ALA A 91 4.30 18.95 4.16
CA ALA A 91 3.38 18.44 3.13
C ALA A 91 1.94 19.01 3.19
N GLY A 92 1.57 19.73 4.25
CA GLY A 92 0.18 20.13 4.49
C GLY A 92 -0.38 21.13 3.46
N ALA A 93 0.37 22.18 3.13
CA ALA A 93 -0.14 23.33 2.38
C ALA A 93 0.32 23.43 0.90
N THR A 94 1.35 22.69 0.49
CA THR A 94 2.05 22.89 -0.80
C THR A 94 2.05 21.68 -1.74
N SER A 95 1.49 20.53 -1.33
CA SER A 95 1.39 19.38 -2.23
C SER A 95 0.25 19.56 -3.24
N PRO A 96 0.46 19.20 -4.53
CA PRO A 96 -0.56 19.34 -5.57
C PRO A 96 -1.78 18.46 -5.27
N ARG A 97 -2.91 18.81 -5.88
CA ARG A 97 -4.08 17.94 -5.94
C ARG A 97 -3.92 16.91 -7.05
N HIS A 98 -4.45 15.71 -6.87
CA HIS A 98 -4.34 14.62 -7.84
C HIS A 98 -5.67 14.35 -8.54
N LEU A 99 -5.69 14.46 -9.87
CA LEU A 99 -6.83 14.18 -10.72
C LEU A 99 -6.56 12.96 -11.60
N VAL A 100 -7.39 11.93 -11.52
CA VAL A 100 -7.33 10.76 -12.41
C VAL A 100 -8.58 10.71 -13.29
N VAL A 101 -8.40 10.72 -14.61
CA VAL A 101 -9.50 10.73 -15.57
C VAL A 101 -9.38 9.59 -16.57
N PHE A 102 -10.40 8.73 -16.60
CA PHE A 102 -10.58 7.77 -17.69
C PHE A 102 -11.45 8.40 -18.78
N LEU A 103 -10.88 8.59 -19.97
CA LEU A 103 -11.57 9.19 -21.11
C LEU A 103 -11.96 8.11 -22.12
N ASP A 104 -13.25 7.85 -22.28
CA ASP A 104 -13.79 7.04 -23.38
C ASP A 104 -14.00 7.95 -24.60
N VAL A 105 -13.07 7.86 -25.55
CA VAL A 105 -12.96 8.74 -26.72
C VAL A 105 -12.99 7.94 -28.01
N SER A 106 -13.51 8.53 -29.09
CA SER A 106 -13.33 7.98 -30.43
C SER A 106 -11.85 7.97 -30.85
N LEU A 107 -11.52 7.21 -31.91
CA LEU A 107 -10.15 7.19 -32.46
C LEU A 107 -9.70 8.59 -32.90
N ASP A 108 -10.59 9.35 -33.55
CA ASP A 108 -10.31 10.71 -34.00
C ASP A 108 -10.19 11.68 -32.83
N GLY A 109 -11.04 11.54 -31.81
CA GLY A 109 -10.95 12.31 -30.57
C GLY A 109 -9.62 12.06 -29.83
N SER A 110 -9.18 10.80 -29.75
CA SER A 110 -7.85 10.44 -29.20
C SER A 110 -6.72 11.12 -29.97
N LYS A 111 -6.78 11.13 -31.31
CA LYS A 111 -5.78 11.80 -32.15
C LYS A 111 -5.78 13.30 -31.95
N ALA A 112 -6.95 13.93 -31.87
CA ALA A 112 -7.10 15.37 -31.64
C ALA A 112 -6.55 15.78 -30.26
N LEU A 113 -6.83 15.02 -29.20
CA LEU A 113 -6.28 15.26 -27.86
C LEU A 113 -4.76 15.15 -27.85
N LYS A 114 -4.21 14.09 -28.45
CA LYS A 114 -2.75 13.90 -28.53
C LYS A 114 -2.06 15.03 -29.30
N ALA A 115 -2.67 15.53 -30.38
CA ALA A 115 -2.14 16.67 -31.11
C ALA A 115 -2.09 17.93 -30.21
N LYS A 116 -3.15 18.19 -29.43
CA LYS A 116 -3.18 19.29 -28.45
C LYS A 116 -2.18 19.14 -27.32
N TRP A 117 -1.99 17.94 -26.79
CA TRP A 117 -1.00 17.69 -25.74
C TRP A 117 0.44 17.77 -26.26
N SER A 118 0.65 17.41 -27.53
CA SER A 118 1.93 17.61 -28.23
C SER A 118 2.30 19.10 -28.35
N GLU A 119 1.34 19.99 -28.64
CA GLU A 119 1.56 21.45 -28.63
C GLU A 119 2.03 21.96 -27.25
N LYS A 120 1.61 21.29 -26.16
CA LYS A 120 2.03 21.61 -24.78
C LYS A 120 3.31 20.86 -24.35
N GLY A 121 4.00 20.20 -25.27
CA GLY A 121 5.28 19.52 -25.01
C GLY A 121 5.16 18.06 -24.56
N ARG A 122 3.98 17.45 -24.62
CA ARG A 122 3.78 16.01 -24.35
C ARG A 122 3.51 15.26 -25.65
N THR A 123 4.58 14.87 -26.33
CA THR A 123 4.54 14.17 -27.63
C THR A 123 4.24 12.68 -27.49
N GLU A 124 4.62 12.08 -26.36
CA GLU A 124 4.47 10.65 -26.08
C GLU A 124 3.69 10.38 -24.78
N PRO A 125 2.99 9.25 -24.69
CA PRO A 125 2.36 8.83 -23.44
C PRO A 125 3.42 8.55 -22.37
N SER A 126 3.14 8.94 -21.13
CA SER A 126 4.00 8.65 -19.97
C SER A 126 4.14 7.16 -19.71
N PHE A 127 3.08 6.39 -20.01
CA PHE A 127 3.12 4.94 -20.05
C PHE A 127 1.97 4.40 -20.91
N VAL A 128 2.08 3.16 -21.35
CA VAL A 128 1.08 2.45 -22.15
C VAL A 128 0.59 1.24 -21.37
N MET A 129 -0.71 1.16 -21.13
CA MET A 129 -1.30 -0.04 -20.56
C MET A 129 -1.49 -1.10 -21.65
N VAL A 130 -0.80 -2.23 -21.50
CA VAL A 130 -0.91 -3.38 -22.40
C VAL A 130 -2.08 -4.24 -21.95
N GLY A 131 -3.07 -4.29 -22.82
CA GLY A 131 -4.38 -4.85 -22.53
C GLY A 131 -5.32 -3.79 -21.97
N SER A 132 -6.57 -3.83 -22.43
CA SER A 132 -7.63 -2.98 -21.93
C SER A 132 -8.66 -3.82 -21.16
N PRO A 133 -8.93 -3.46 -19.88
CA PRO A 133 -9.98 -4.05 -19.05
C PRO A 133 -11.39 -3.89 -19.60
N GLY A 134 -11.60 -2.97 -20.55
CA GLY A 134 -12.92 -2.62 -21.08
C GLY A 134 -13.69 -1.66 -20.19
N ARG A 135 -14.63 -0.93 -20.80
CA ARG A 135 -15.39 0.18 -20.17
C ARG A 135 -16.09 -0.22 -18.88
N GLU A 136 -16.84 -1.31 -18.90
CA GLU A 136 -17.61 -1.76 -17.73
C GLU A 136 -16.69 -2.07 -16.54
N SER A 137 -15.53 -2.68 -16.82
CA SER A 137 -14.53 -2.96 -15.80
C SER A 137 -13.86 -1.68 -15.27
N VAL A 138 -13.70 -0.65 -16.10
CA VAL A 138 -13.17 0.64 -15.66
C VAL A 138 -14.18 1.37 -14.78
N GLY A 139 -15.45 1.39 -15.17
CA GLY A 139 -16.52 1.97 -14.36
C GLY A 139 -16.65 1.27 -13.00
N THR A 140 -16.49 -0.05 -12.97
CA THR A 140 -16.44 -0.81 -11.70
C THR A 140 -15.27 -0.37 -10.83
N LEU A 141 -14.05 -0.28 -11.39
CA LEU A 141 -12.88 0.18 -10.64
C LEU A 141 -13.05 1.60 -10.09
N VAL A 142 -13.58 2.54 -10.88
CA VAL A 142 -13.82 3.92 -10.45
C VAL A 142 -14.79 3.94 -9.26
N ARG A 143 -15.91 3.21 -9.34
CA ARG A 143 -16.86 3.12 -8.24
C ARG A 143 -16.25 2.47 -6.99
N ASP A 144 -15.44 1.44 -7.18
CA ASP A 144 -14.77 0.71 -6.10
C ASP A 144 -13.72 1.58 -5.40
N ILE A 145 -12.97 2.41 -6.14
CA ILE A 145 -12.06 3.44 -5.59
C ILE A 145 -12.85 4.50 -4.82
N GLN A 146 -14.00 4.95 -5.34
CA GLN A 146 -14.85 5.90 -4.62
C GLN A 146 -15.30 5.33 -3.27
N GLN A 147 -15.65 4.04 -3.21
CA GLN A 147 -15.96 3.37 -1.95
C GLN A 147 -14.76 3.31 -1.00
N GLN A 148 -13.55 3.13 -1.52
CA GLN A 148 -12.32 3.12 -0.73
C GLN A 148 -11.98 4.49 -0.13
N ILE A 149 -12.27 5.57 -0.86
CA ILE A 149 -12.06 6.96 -0.41
C ILE A 149 -13.15 7.35 0.60
N SER A 150 -14.42 7.19 0.21
CA SER A 150 -15.57 7.54 1.04
C SER A 150 -16.56 6.37 1.09
N PRO A 151 -16.42 5.43 2.03
CA PRO A 151 -17.31 4.26 2.12
C PRO A 151 -18.79 4.59 2.35
N ARG A 152 -19.08 5.82 2.77
CA ARG A 152 -20.43 6.30 3.16
C ARG A 152 -21.04 7.28 2.15
N GLU A 153 -20.27 7.77 1.18
CA GLU A 153 -20.76 8.70 0.16
C GLU A 153 -21.01 7.94 -1.13
N LEU A 154 -22.20 8.13 -1.71
CA LEU A 154 -22.50 7.62 -3.05
C LEU A 154 -21.63 8.37 -4.07
N PRO A 155 -21.25 7.74 -5.21
CA PRO A 155 -20.57 8.42 -6.29
C PRO A 155 -21.35 9.68 -6.67
N ASN A 156 -20.70 10.83 -6.64
CA ASN A 156 -21.38 12.09 -6.94
C ASN A 156 -21.63 12.14 -8.46
N GLU A 157 -22.82 11.74 -8.90
CA GLU A 157 -23.25 11.79 -10.31
C GLU A 157 -23.16 13.20 -10.91
N GLN A 158 -22.99 14.24 -10.08
CA GLN A 158 -22.89 15.64 -10.50
C GLN A 158 -21.47 16.11 -10.86
N CYS A 159 -20.44 15.27 -10.67
CA CYS A 159 -19.07 15.63 -11.02
C CYS A 159 -18.79 15.39 -12.51
N THR A 160 -18.96 16.43 -13.34
CA THR A 160 -18.63 16.40 -14.77
C THR A 160 -17.13 16.62 -15.01
N LEU A 161 -16.62 16.26 -16.20
CA LEU A 161 -15.22 16.47 -16.57
C LEU A 161 -14.76 17.92 -16.37
N THR A 162 -15.54 18.89 -16.83
CA THR A 162 -15.20 20.32 -16.68
C THR A 162 -15.11 20.75 -15.22
N LYS A 163 -15.99 20.21 -14.36
CA LYS A 163 -15.95 20.48 -12.92
C LYS A 163 -14.80 19.78 -12.21
N ALA A 164 -14.45 18.56 -12.62
CA ALA A 164 -13.32 17.84 -12.05
C ALA A 164 -11.97 18.53 -12.34
N ILE A 165 -11.88 19.26 -13.45
CA ILE A 165 -10.71 20.08 -13.79
C ILE A 165 -10.68 21.39 -12.98
N ASP A 166 -11.83 21.90 -12.60
CA ASP A 166 -11.93 23.06 -11.74
C ASP A 166 -11.55 22.69 -10.30
N VAL A 167 -10.35 23.11 -9.91
CA VAL A 167 -9.81 22.90 -8.57
C VAL A 167 -10.72 23.55 -7.51
N SER A 168 -11.52 24.57 -7.84
CA SER A 168 -12.43 25.21 -6.89
C SER A 168 -13.74 24.44 -6.64
N ALA A 169 -14.09 23.47 -7.50
CA ALA A 169 -15.36 22.74 -7.45
C ALA A 169 -15.35 21.65 -6.37
N SER A 170 -15.47 22.05 -5.10
CA SER A 170 -15.36 21.17 -3.92
C SER A 170 -16.20 19.88 -3.98
N GLU A 171 -17.30 19.86 -4.73
CA GLU A 171 -18.15 18.68 -4.90
C GLU A 171 -17.49 17.51 -5.65
N CYS A 172 -16.42 17.77 -6.40
CA CYS A 172 -15.66 16.80 -7.19
C CYS A 172 -14.41 16.28 -6.48
N TRP A 173 -14.07 16.86 -5.33
CA TRP A 173 -12.78 16.66 -4.68
C TRP A 173 -12.98 16.15 -3.27
N HIS A 174 -12.44 14.97 -2.99
CA HIS A 174 -12.30 14.49 -1.63
C HIS A 174 -10.87 14.77 -1.15
N ASN A 175 -10.73 15.66 -0.18
CA ASN A 175 -9.44 16.20 0.25
C ASN A 175 -8.65 16.82 -0.94
N LYS A 176 -7.62 16.11 -1.41
CA LYS A 176 -6.76 16.50 -2.53
C LYS A 176 -6.96 15.62 -3.77
N ASN A 177 -7.87 14.66 -3.74
CA ASN A 177 -7.97 13.62 -4.76
C ASN A 177 -9.32 13.69 -5.48
N SER A 178 -9.31 13.54 -6.81
CA SER A 178 -10.50 13.40 -7.64
C SER A 178 -10.25 12.31 -8.68
N HIS A 179 -11.29 11.52 -8.94
CA HIS A 179 -11.23 10.47 -9.95
C HIS A 179 -12.58 10.33 -10.65
N ILE A 180 -12.56 10.30 -11.99
CA ILE A 180 -13.77 10.19 -12.79
C ILE A 180 -13.56 9.32 -14.02
N MET A 181 -14.66 8.77 -14.54
CA MET A 181 -14.73 8.23 -15.88
C MET A 181 -15.67 9.11 -16.69
N HIS A 182 -15.17 9.71 -17.76
CA HIS A 182 -15.96 10.53 -18.67
C HIS A 182 -16.08 9.84 -20.01
N LYS A 183 -17.32 9.77 -20.51
CA LYS A 183 -17.60 9.30 -21.86
C LYS A 183 -18.03 10.48 -22.69
N PHE A 184 -17.28 10.77 -23.75
CA PHE A 184 -17.73 11.74 -24.73
C PHE A 184 -18.92 11.15 -25.51
N THR A 185 -20.00 11.91 -25.55
CA THR A 185 -21.13 11.64 -26.44
C THR A 185 -20.70 11.79 -27.89
N ASP A 186 -21.43 11.18 -28.82
CA ASP A 186 -21.18 11.37 -30.26
C ASP A 186 -21.40 12.82 -30.71
N ASP A 187 -22.13 13.62 -29.92
CA ASP A 187 -22.28 15.06 -30.11
C ASP A 187 -20.97 15.81 -29.79
N SER A 188 -20.40 16.50 -30.79
CA SER A 188 -19.07 17.12 -30.72
C SER A 188 -18.90 18.19 -29.64
N SER A 189 -20.00 18.77 -29.16
CA SER A 189 -19.98 19.97 -28.30
C SER A 189 -19.33 19.76 -26.93
N ASP A 190 -19.49 18.58 -26.33
CA ASP A 190 -18.87 18.23 -25.04
C ASP A 190 -17.35 18.08 -25.18
N PHE A 191 -16.91 17.40 -26.24
CA PHE A 191 -15.50 17.27 -26.59
C PHE A 191 -14.86 18.63 -26.91
N ASP A 192 -15.53 19.46 -27.71
CA ASP A 192 -15.07 20.81 -28.05
C ASP A 192 -14.94 21.71 -26.82
N THR A 193 -15.88 21.57 -25.86
CA THR A 193 -15.84 22.29 -24.58
C THR A 193 -14.65 21.86 -23.75
N PHE A 194 -14.40 20.55 -23.62
CA PHE A 194 -13.22 20.04 -22.92
C PHE A 194 -11.92 20.53 -23.56
N VAL A 195 -11.80 20.45 -24.89
CA VAL A 195 -10.61 20.93 -25.62
C VAL A 195 -10.33 22.41 -25.34
N LYS A 196 -11.37 23.25 -25.27
CA LYS A 196 -11.23 24.68 -24.91
C LYS A 196 -10.84 24.90 -23.45
N SER A 197 -11.28 24.02 -22.54
CA SER A 197 -10.94 24.10 -21.11
C SER A 197 -9.54 23.61 -20.76
N GLN A 198 -8.77 23.07 -21.70
CA GLN A 198 -7.43 22.55 -21.39
C GLN A 198 -6.41 23.62 -20.99
N ASP A 199 -6.59 24.88 -21.41
CA ASP A 199 -5.67 25.94 -21.02
C ASP A 199 -5.73 26.24 -19.52
N SER A 200 -6.90 26.18 -18.90
CA SER A 200 -7.02 26.34 -17.45
C SER A 200 -6.43 25.14 -16.70
N LEU A 201 -6.64 23.92 -17.21
CA LEU A 201 -6.02 22.69 -16.71
C LEU A 201 -4.48 22.82 -16.70
N PHE A 202 -3.88 23.17 -17.84
CA PHE A 202 -2.43 23.29 -17.93
C PHE A 202 -1.88 24.44 -17.11
N SER A 203 -2.62 25.54 -16.97
CA SER A 203 -2.22 26.63 -16.08
C SER A 203 -2.17 26.18 -14.61
N ALA A 204 -3.10 25.36 -14.15
CA ALA A 204 -3.08 24.80 -12.79
C ALA A 204 -1.91 23.83 -12.58
N ILE A 205 -1.58 23.04 -13.60
CA ILE A 205 -0.44 22.11 -13.57
C ILE A 205 0.89 22.87 -13.53
N GLU A 206 1.06 23.91 -14.34
CA GLU A 206 2.28 24.73 -14.38
C GLU A 206 2.53 25.49 -13.07
N LYS A 207 1.46 25.86 -12.35
CA LYS A 207 1.54 26.45 -11.01
C LYS A 207 1.91 25.45 -9.92
N GLY A 208 1.77 24.15 -10.19
CA GLY A 208 1.96 23.09 -9.20
C GLY A 208 0.76 22.88 -8.28
N ASP A 209 -0.40 23.42 -8.63
CA ASP A 209 -1.64 23.24 -7.85
C ASP A 209 -2.30 21.87 -8.14
N LEU A 210 -2.02 21.31 -9.31
CA LEU A 210 -2.68 20.13 -9.85
C LEU A 210 -1.70 19.19 -10.55
N GLU A 211 -1.82 17.90 -10.28
CA GLU A 211 -1.26 16.82 -11.07
C GLU A 211 -2.40 16.00 -11.67
N ALA A 212 -2.34 15.74 -12.98
CA ALA A 212 -3.43 15.10 -13.70
C ALA A 212 -2.94 13.89 -14.50
N THR A 213 -3.65 12.77 -14.37
CA THR A 213 -3.41 11.53 -15.13
C THR A 213 -4.62 11.23 -16.01
N PHE A 214 -4.41 11.19 -17.33
CA PHE A 214 -5.45 10.86 -18.30
C PHE A 214 -5.18 9.49 -18.93
N LEU A 215 -6.17 8.61 -18.92
CA LEU A 215 -6.14 7.32 -19.60
C LEU A 215 -7.08 7.35 -20.80
N LEU A 216 -6.53 7.31 -22.01
CA LEU A 216 -7.31 7.38 -23.26
C LEU A 216 -7.76 5.99 -23.70
N MET A 217 -9.05 5.71 -23.50
CA MET A 217 -9.69 4.47 -23.91
C MET A 217 -10.42 4.68 -25.24
N THR A 218 -10.14 3.83 -26.24
CA THR A 218 -10.84 3.88 -27.54
C THR A 218 -11.66 2.62 -27.80
N PRO A 219 -12.78 2.70 -28.56
CA PRO A 219 -13.59 1.54 -28.93
C PRO A 219 -12.78 0.40 -29.55
N GLY A 220 -13.20 -0.85 -29.30
CA GLY A 220 -12.58 -2.06 -29.88
C GLY A 220 -11.31 -2.54 -29.17
N GLN A 221 -10.76 -1.76 -28.25
CA GLN A 221 -9.66 -2.17 -27.39
C GLN A 221 -10.21 -2.90 -26.16
N THR A 222 -10.60 -4.17 -26.28
CA THR A 222 -10.98 -4.97 -25.11
C THR A 222 -10.33 -6.33 -25.18
N ASN A 223 -9.67 -6.75 -24.12
CA ASN A 223 -9.35 -8.16 -23.96
C ASN A 223 -10.63 -8.85 -23.46
N ARG A 224 -11.40 -9.43 -24.39
CA ARG A 224 -12.49 -10.33 -23.99
C ARG A 224 -11.82 -11.48 -23.22
N PHE A 225 -12.36 -11.83 -22.06
CA PHE A 225 -12.02 -13.05 -21.29
C PHE A 225 -10.84 -12.99 -20.28
N LYS A 226 -10.78 -11.99 -19.39
CA LYS A 226 -10.10 -12.14 -18.09
C LYS A 226 -11.10 -12.01 -16.93
N LYS A 227 -11.13 -13.00 -16.02
CA LYS A 227 -12.02 -13.04 -14.84
C LYS A 227 -11.75 -11.88 -13.85
N GLN A 228 -10.52 -11.36 -13.85
CA GLN A 228 -10.08 -10.21 -13.05
C GLN A 228 -9.16 -9.33 -13.92
N PRO A 229 -9.73 -8.42 -14.71
CA PRO A 229 -8.95 -7.65 -15.68
C PRO A 229 -7.98 -6.65 -15.02
N TRP A 230 -8.27 -6.21 -13.79
CA TRP A 230 -7.43 -5.32 -12.98
C TRP A 230 -6.59 -6.06 -11.91
N GLY A 231 -6.62 -7.39 -11.88
CA GLY A 231 -6.08 -8.18 -10.77
C GLY A 231 -6.99 -8.15 -9.53
N SER A 232 -6.41 -8.41 -8.35
CA SER A 232 -7.13 -8.46 -7.08
C SER A 232 -6.85 -7.24 -6.20
N TYR A 233 -7.90 -6.66 -5.61
CA TYR A 233 -7.84 -5.61 -4.60
C TYR A 233 -8.97 -5.81 -3.59
N SER A 234 -8.87 -5.18 -2.43
CA SER A 234 -9.90 -5.25 -1.39
C SER A 234 -10.82 -4.04 -1.43
N LEU A 235 -12.05 -4.22 -0.95
CA LEU A 235 -12.95 -3.11 -0.63
C LEU A 235 -12.96 -2.92 0.89
N PRO A 236 -13.31 -1.72 1.39
CA PRO A 236 -13.60 -1.52 2.79
C PRO A 236 -14.67 -2.53 3.23
N ALA A 237 -14.46 -3.15 4.38
CA ALA A 237 -15.46 -4.06 4.93
C ALA A 237 -16.76 -3.26 5.17
N SER A 238 -17.87 -3.77 4.66
CA SER A 238 -19.17 -3.22 5.02
C SER A 238 -19.45 -3.45 6.51
N ASP A 239 -20.28 -2.63 7.14
CA ASP A 239 -20.71 -2.86 8.53
C ASP A 239 -21.32 -4.27 8.71
N SER A 240 -21.94 -4.81 7.66
CA SER A 240 -22.41 -6.20 7.63
C SER A 240 -21.29 -7.24 7.60
N ASP A 241 -20.19 -6.98 6.88
CA ASP A 241 -19.04 -7.89 6.82
C ASP A 241 -18.24 -7.87 8.12
N LEU A 242 -18.13 -6.72 8.78
CA LEU A 242 -17.54 -6.63 10.12
C LEU A 242 -18.37 -7.43 11.12
N ARG A 243 -19.70 -7.27 11.12
CA ARG A 243 -20.61 -8.06 11.96
C ARG A 243 -20.56 -9.56 11.65
N LYS A 244 -20.41 -9.93 10.38
CA LYS A 244 -20.27 -11.34 9.97
C LYS A 244 -18.91 -11.92 10.37
N ARG A 245 -17.84 -11.15 10.27
CA ARG A 245 -16.49 -11.54 10.70
C ARG A 245 -16.37 -11.59 12.23
N GLU A 246 -17.16 -10.80 12.96
CA GLU A 246 -17.36 -10.94 14.40
C GLU A 246 -18.16 -12.22 14.75
N GLN A 247 -18.99 -12.72 13.83
CA GLN A 247 -19.70 -14.00 13.97
C GLN A 247 -18.89 -15.21 13.50
N GLU A 248 -17.88 -15.03 12.64
CA GLU A 248 -16.97 -16.11 12.25
C GLU A 248 -15.99 -16.41 13.39
N GLN A 249 -16.10 -17.62 13.95
CA GLN A 249 -15.27 -18.09 15.05
C GLN A 249 -13.79 -18.06 14.63
N PRO A 250 -12.88 -17.47 15.42
CA PRO A 250 -11.45 -17.69 15.20
C PRO A 250 -11.20 -19.20 15.33
N MET A 251 -10.56 -19.80 14.32
CA MET A 251 -10.16 -21.21 14.32
C MET A 251 -9.50 -21.53 15.67
N SER A 252 -10.24 -22.24 16.51
CA SER A 252 -9.72 -22.81 17.73
C SER A 252 -9.15 -24.16 17.34
N ASP A 253 -7.88 -24.41 17.63
CA ASP A 253 -7.30 -25.74 17.54
C ASP A 253 -8.06 -26.66 18.50
N ILE A 254 -9.02 -27.42 17.97
CA ILE A 254 -9.76 -28.42 18.74
C ILE A 254 -8.81 -29.59 18.97
N VAL A 255 -8.03 -29.54 20.04
CA VAL A 255 -7.43 -30.75 20.58
C VAL A 255 -8.53 -31.47 21.36
N SER A 256 -9.10 -32.50 20.72
CA SER A 256 -10.00 -33.47 21.35
C SER A 256 -9.44 -33.92 22.69
N SER A 257 -10.05 -33.43 23.77
CA SER A 257 -9.69 -33.82 25.13
C SER A 257 -10.53 -35.03 25.54
N SER A 258 -9.88 -36.18 25.65
CA SER A 258 -10.40 -37.32 26.39
C SER A 258 -10.46 -36.96 27.88
N SER A 259 -11.60 -37.31 28.48
CA SER A 259 -12.00 -37.08 29.85
C SER A 259 -11.11 -37.79 30.87
N SER A 260 -10.74 -37.09 31.94
CA SER A 260 -10.65 -37.70 33.27
C SER A 260 -10.85 -36.65 34.35
N SER A 261 -11.89 -36.87 35.14
CA SER A 261 -12.27 -36.14 36.33
C SER A 261 -11.41 -36.57 37.52
N THR A 262 -10.88 -35.62 38.29
CA THR A 262 -10.72 -35.81 39.75
C THR A 262 -10.88 -34.48 40.47
N LEU A 263 -11.72 -34.53 41.50
CA LEU A 263 -12.11 -33.48 42.43
C LEU A 263 -11.11 -33.46 43.60
N SER A 264 -10.59 -32.31 44.02
CA SER A 264 -10.08 -32.06 45.39
C SER A 264 -9.86 -30.56 45.65
N GLY A 265 -10.27 -30.11 46.84
CA GLY A 265 -10.28 -28.72 47.33
C GLY A 265 -8.93 -28.15 47.80
N PRO A 266 -8.91 -27.01 48.53
CA PRO A 266 -8.03 -25.88 48.18
C PRO A 266 -6.80 -25.70 49.09
N LEU A 267 -5.66 -25.31 48.50
CA LEU A 267 -4.62 -24.47 49.14
C LEU A 267 -3.70 -23.83 48.07
N PRO A 268 -3.32 -22.54 48.16
CA PRO A 268 -2.66 -21.83 47.07
C PRO A 268 -1.16 -22.14 47.08
N THR A 269 -0.73 -22.97 46.14
CA THR A 269 0.69 -23.09 45.77
C THR A 269 0.78 -22.74 44.30
N SER A 270 1.49 -21.66 44.00
CA SER A 270 1.79 -21.13 42.67
C SER A 270 2.55 -22.18 41.85
N THR A 271 1.79 -23.09 41.25
CA THR A 271 2.32 -24.06 40.29
C THR A 271 2.33 -23.38 38.93
N PRO A 272 3.46 -23.43 38.19
CA PRO A 272 3.53 -22.84 36.86
C PRO A 272 2.50 -23.52 35.96
N ILE A 273 1.66 -22.73 35.32
CA ILE A 273 0.63 -23.22 34.40
C ILE A 273 1.33 -23.88 33.21
N GLY A 274 1.46 -25.20 33.24
CA GLY A 274 2.23 -26.00 32.27
C GLY A 274 1.56 -26.18 30.90
N ARG A 275 0.35 -25.64 30.71
CA ARG A 275 -0.38 -25.67 29.44
C ARG A 275 -0.77 -24.24 29.04
N LEU A 276 -0.65 -23.93 27.75
CA LEU A 276 -1.04 -22.62 27.23
C LEU A 276 -2.52 -22.40 27.53
N PRO A 277 -2.89 -21.39 28.35
CA PRO A 277 -4.27 -21.18 28.73
C PRO A 277 -5.10 -20.81 27.49
N PRO A 278 -6.30 -21.37 27.32
CA PRO A 278 -7.20 -21.00 26.22
C PRO A 278 -7.53 -19.50 26.28
N LEU A 279 -7.73 -18.91 25.10
CA LEU A 279 -7.99 -17.47 24.96
C LEU A 279 -9.39 -17.06 25.46
N CYS A 280 -10.31 -18.01 25.59
CA CYS A 280 -11.68 -17.81 26.05
C CYS A 280 -12.14 -19.00 26.91
N TYR A 281 -12.74 -18.68 28.06
CA TYR A 281 -13.44 -19.64 28.91
C TYR A 281 -14.94 -19.42 28.82
N ASN A 282 -15.72 -20.50 28.88
CA ASN A 282 -17.18 -20.41 28.72
C ASN A 282 -17.89 -19.88 29.97
N THR A 283 -17.30 -20.05 31.16
CA THR A 283 -17.85 -19.58 32.44
C THR A 283 -16.80 -18.83 33.26
N LEU A 284 -17.26 -18.00 34.19
CA LEU A 284 -16.39 -17.26 35.10
C LEU A 284 -15.57 -18.23 35.97
N GLU A 285 -16.19 -19.30 36.47
CA GLU A 285 -15.57 -20.30 37.33
C GLU A 285 -14.49 -21.10 36.60
N SER A 286 -14.71 -21.40 35.32
CA SER A 286 -13.73 -22.07 34.47
C SER A 286 -12.50 -21.18 34.26
N CYS A 287 -12.72 -19.88 34.03
CA CYS A 287 -11.64 -18.90 33.93
C CYS A 287 -10.84 -18.81 35.25
N THR A 288 -11.50 -18.63 36.39
CA THR A 288 -10.82 -18.43 37.68
C THR A 288 -10.07 -19.68 38.11
N THR A 289 -10.64 -20.87 37.92
CA THR A 289 -10.02 -22.14 38.32
C THR A 289 -8.83 -22.48 37.42
N SER A 290 -8.98 -22.34 36.11
CA SER A 290 -7.93 -22.72 35.16
C SER A 290 -6.75 -21.74 35.13
N THR A 291 -7.00 -20.46 35.44
CA THR A 291 -5.95 -19.42 35.45
C THR A 291 -5.42 -19.12 36.85
N GLN A 292 -5.88 -19.84 37.88
CA GLN A 292 -5.58 -19.55 39.29
C GLN A 292 -5.81 -18.07 39.63
N ASN A 293 -7.00 -17.57 39.29
CA ASN A 293 -7.37 -16.16 39.40
C ASN A 293 -6.36 -15.23 38.69
N CYS A 294 -6.07 -15.53 37.42
CA CYS A 294 -5.11 -14.80 36.60
C CYS A 294 -3.72 -14.69 37.24
N SER A 295 -3.20 -15.81 37.74
CA SER A 295 -1.92 -15.92 38.45
C SER A 295 -1.80 -14.98 39.67
N GLY A 296 -2.93 -14.53 40.23
CA GLY A 296 -2.97 -13.52 41.31
C GLY A 296 -2.66 -12.08 40.87
N HIS A 297 -2.39 -11.86 39.58
CA HIS A 297 -2.04 -10.56 39.00
C HIS A 297 -3.16 -9.95 38.14
N GLY A 298 -4.37 -10.50 38.21
CA GLY A 298 -5.52 -9.98 37.48
C GLY A 298 -6.85 -10.51 38.02
N ALA A 299 -7.91 -10.24 37.26
CA ALA A 299 -9.24 -10.81 37.48
C ALA A 299 -9.85 -11.29 36.17
N CYS A 300 -10.62 -12.37 36.23
CA CYS A 300 -11.43 -12.83 35.11
C CYS A 300 -12.59 -11.87 34.87
N PHE A 301 -12.79 -11.47 33.62
CA PHE A 301 -13.88 -10.61 33.20
C PHE A 301 -14.58 -11.19 31.97
N ARG A 302 -15.86 -10.85 31.80
CA ARG A 302 -16.62 -11.20 30.59
C ARG A 302 -16.16 -10.30 29.45
N LYS A 303 -15.48 -10.89 28.46
CA LYS A 303 -14.99 -10.19 27.26
C LYS A 303 -16.10 -10.04 26.22
N PHE A 304 -16.85 -11.12 25.97
CA PHE A 304 -17.97 -11.16 25.04
C PHE A 304 -19.04 -12.13 25.56
N GLY A 305 -20.31 -11.89 25.23
CA GLY A 305 -21.40 -12.80 25.57
C GLY A 305 -22.76 -12.13 25.48
N PRO A 306 -23.84 -12.91 25.38
CA PRO A 306 -25.21 -12.39 25.42
C PRO A 306 -25.50 -11.71 26.78
N ALA A 307 -26.48 -10.81 26.81
CA ALA A 307 -26.95 -10.21 28.05
C ALA A 307 -27.42 -11.29 29.05
N GLU A 308 -27.35 -10.98 30.35
CA GLU A 308 -27.78 -11.89 31.43
C GLU A 308 -29.15 -12.52 31.10
N GLY A 309 -29.19 -13.84 30.88
CA GLY A 309 -30.42 -14.58 30.58
C GLY A 309 -30.71 -14.86 29.09
N ALA A 310 -29.84 -14.47 28.15
CA ALA A 310 -29.95 -14.84 26.73
C ALA A 310 -28.99 -15.98 26.35
N SER A 311 -29.45 -16.90 25.51
CA SER A 311 -28.67 -18.07 25.06
C SER A 311 -27.63 -17.67 24.00
N GLY A 312 -26.35 -17.88 24.31
CA GLY A 312 -25.21 -17.59 23.43
C GLY A 312 -23.88 -17.88 24.13
N ALA A 313 -22.80 -18.07 23.36
CA ALA A 313 -21.49 -18.38 23.93
C ALA A 313 -20.90 -17.16 24.66
N SER A 314 -20.63 -17.29 25.96
CA SER A 314 -19.89 -16.30 26.75
C SER A 314 -18.39 -16.61 26.70
N CYS A 315 -17.56 -15.58 26.49
CA CYS A 315 -16.11 -15.64 26.59
C CYS A 315 -15.65 -14.81 27.80
N PHE A 316 -15.02 -15.50 28.76
CA PHE A 316 -14.32 -14.94 29.89
C PHE A 316 -12.81 -14.99 29.64
N ALA A 317 -12.11 -13.91 29.99
CA ALA A 317 -10.66 -13.79 29.83
C ALA A 317 -10.05 -13.06 31.04
N CYS A 318 -8.73 -13.15 31.20
CA CYS A 318 -8.00 -12.46 32.26
C CYS A 318 -7.71 -11.00 31.89
N LYS A 319 -7.98 -10.08 32.82
CA LYS A 319 -7.51 -8.69 32.78
C LYS A 319 -6.45 -8.49 33.86
N CYS A 320 -5.24 -8.16 33.45
CA CYS A 320 -4.13 -7.93 34.36
C CYS A 320 -4.26 -6.57 35.04
N TYR A 321 -3.87 -6.49 36.31
CA TYR A 321 -3.87 -5.23 37.05
C TYR A 321 -2.75 -4.32 36.54
N GLY A 322 -3.05 -3.02 36.50
CA GLY A 322 -2.02 -1.99 36.36
C GLY A 322 -1.28 -1.78 37.68
N PRO A 323 -0.14 -1.08 37.66
CA PRO A 323 0.61 -0.76 38.86
C PRO A 323 -0.24 0.06 39.83
N ASP A 324 -0.42 -0.44 41.05
CA ASP A 324 -1.16 0.25 42.10
C ASP A 324 -0.16 0.81 43.14
N PRO A 325 -0.16 2.13 43.42
CA PRO A 325 0.76 2.73 44.39
C PRO A 325 0.50 2.30 45.84
N THR A 326 -0.65 1.69 46.14
CA THR A 326 -1.06 1.31 47.50
C THR A 326 -0.79 -0.16 47.83
N ASP A 327 -0.70 -1.04 46.84
CA ASP A 327 -0.47 -2.48 47.02
C ASP A 327 0.97 -2.86 46.66
N LYS A 328 1.78 -3.15 47.69
CA LYS A 328 3.20 -3.51 47.52
C LYS A 328 3.41 -4.81 46.73
N THR A 329 2.38 -5.65 46.57
CA THR A 329 2.44 -6.89 45.79
C THR A 329 2.22 -6.69 44.28
N ARG A 330 1.71 -5.52 43.87
CA ARG A 330 1.34 -5.20 42.48
C ARG A 330 2.32 -4.24 41.80
N LYS A 331 3.62 -4.41 42.07
CA LYS A 331 4.68 -3.58 41.48
C LYS A 331 5.10 -4.11 40.11
N GLY A 332 4.45 -3.65 39.05
CA GLY A 332 4.88 -3.91 37.67
C GLY A 332 3.71 -4.06 36.70
N TYR A 333 4.00 -3.86 35.41
CA TYR A 333 3.08 -4.20 34.34
C TYR A 333 3.14 -5.70 34.08
N TRP A 334 1.99 -6.36 34.15
CA TRP A 334 1.83 -7.79 33.91
C TRP A 334 1.08 -8.02 32.60
N GLY A 335 1.56 -8.98 31.82
CA GLY A 335 1.02 -9.38 30.53
C GLY A 335 0.91 -10.90 30.39
N GLY A 336 0.30 -11.32 29.27
CA GLY A 336 0.04 -12.72 28.96
C GLY A 336 -1.40 -13.16 29.22
N ALA A 337 -1.79 -14.30 28.63
CA ALA A 337 -3.16 -14.82 28.66
C ALA A 337 -3.71 -15.14 30.07
N ALA A 338 -2.84 -15.33 31.06
CA ALA A 338 -3.18 -15.51 32.47
C ALA A 338 -2.38 -14.57 33.39
N CYS A 339 -1.89 -13.44 32.87
CA CYS A 339 -1.07 -12.46 33.61
C CYS A 339 0.21 -13.06 34.20
N GLN A 340 0.80 -14.02 33.51
CA GLN A 340 1.93 -14.81 33.99
C GLN A 340 3.31 -14.22 33.66
N LYS A 341 3.37 -13.17 32.83
CA LYS A 341 4.63 -12.53 32.42
C LYS A 341 4.69 -11.11 32.94
N GLN A 342 5.83 -10.71 33.47
CA GLN A 342 6.10 -9.31 33.77
C GLN A 342 6.71 -8.63 32.54
N ASP A 343 6.25 -7.43 32.22
CA ASP A 343 6.75 -6.65 31.09
C ASP A 343 8.11 -6.03 31.44
N ILE A 344 9.21 -6.73 31.10
CA ILE A 344 10.61 -6.30 31.31
C ILE A 344 11.20 -5.66 30.03
N SER A 345 10.39 -5.46 28.99
CA SER A 345 10.83 -4.99 27.67
C SER A 345 11.56 -3.65 27.74
N ALA A 346 11.08 -2.68 28.54
CA ALA A 346 11.70 -1.37 28.64
C ALA A 346 13.13 -1.40 29.22
N GLN A 347 13.36 -2.19 30.27
CA GLN A 347 14.68 -2.33 30.88
C GLN A 347 15.66 -3.04 29.95
N PHE A 348 15.18 -4.06 29.22
CA PHE A 348 15.98 -4.77 28.21
C PHE A 348 16.45 -3.83 27.10
N TRP A 349 15.55 -3.01 26.53
CA TRP A 349 15.89 -2.08 25.45
C TRP A 349 16.91 -1.02 25.88
N ILE A 350 16.80 -0.49 27.10
CA ILE A 350 17.77 0.47 27.63
C ILE A 350 19.15 -0.18 27.77
N ILE A 351 19.23 -1.38 28.36
CA ILE A 351 20.51 -2.08 28.56
C ILE A 351 21.13 -2.51 27.23
N ALA A 352 20.35 -3.08 26.32
CA ALA A 352 20.82 -3.54 25.01
C ALA A 352 21.29 -2.37 24.14
N GLY A 353 20.52 -1.28 24.08
CA GLY A 353 20.87 -0.08 23.32
C GLY A 353 22.12 0.61 23.87
N PHE A 354 22.20 0.79 25.19
CA PHE A 354 23.38 1.38 25.83
C PHE A 354 24.65 0.54 25.59
N SER A 355 24.53 -0.78 25.69
CA SER A 355 25.65 -1.71 25.44
C SER A 355 26.13 -1.62 23.98
N ALA A 356 25.20 -1.60 23.02
CA ALA A 356 25.54 -1.47 21.60
C ALA A 356 26.22 -0.12 21.29
N LEU A 357 25.74 0.97 21.90
CA LEU A 357 26.34 2.30 21.77
C LEU A 357 27.80 2.31 22.27
N LEU A 358 28.07 1.75 23.45
CA LEU A 358 29.42 1.69 24.00
C LEU A 358 30.38 0.88 23.11
N ILE A 359 29.93 -0.27 22.59
CA ILE A 359 30.72 -1.08 21.66
C ILE A 359 31.01 -0.30 20.36
N GLY A 360 30.03 0.46 19.86
CA GLY A 360 30.18 1.33 18.69
C GLY A 360 31.23 2.42 18.91
N ILE A 361 31.19 3.11 20.05
CA ILE A 361 32.16 4.17 20.40
C ILE A 361 33.58 3.60 20.50
N VAL A 362 33.76 2.45 21.16
CA VAL A 362 35.08 1.81 21.30
C VAL A 362 35.62 1.37 19.93
N SER A 363 34.78 0.77 19.09
CA SER A 363 35.16 0.34 17.74
C SER A 363 35.53 1.52 16.84
N TYR A 364 34.79 2.62 16.94
CA TYR A 364 35.08 3.86 16.22
C TYR A 364 36.41 4.49 16.65
N ALA A 365 36.66 4.56 17.96
CA ALA A 365 37.93 5.08 18.49
C ALA A 365 39.14 4.25 18.01
N ILE A 366 39.01 2.93 18.02
CA ILE A 366 40.04 2.02 17.47
C ILE A 366 40.24 2.28 15.97
N GLY A 367 39.15 2.40 15.21
CA GLY A 367 39.20 2.69 13.76
C GLY A 367 39.93 4.00 13.43
N MET A 368 39.68 5.06 14.19
CA MET A 368 40.39 6.35 14.03
C MET A 368 41.89 6.22 14.33
N MET A 369 42.27 5.43 15.33
CA MET A 369 43.68 5.17 15.64
C MET A 369 44.39 4.40 14.52
N PHE A 370 43.72 3.44 13.88
CA PHE A 370 44.25 2.74 12.72
C PHE A 370 44.36 3.63 11.47
N SER A 371 43.41 4.56 11.28
CA SER A 371 43.45 5.49 10.14
C SER A 371 44.69 6.38 10.18
N ILE A 372 45.07 6.89 11.35
CA ILE A 372 46.27 7.74 11.54
C ILE A 372 47.55 6.92 11.30
N GLY A 373 47.58 5.65 11.68
CA GLY A 373 48.76 4.79 11.48
C GLY A 373 49.04 4.37 10.04
N SER A 374 48.11 4.62 9.11
CA SER A 374 48.21 4.22 7.70
C SER A 374 48.60 5.35 6.75
N GLU A 375 48.78 6.57 7.25
CA GLU A 375 49.33 7.66 6.45
C GLU A 375 50.82 7.40 6.19
N LYS A 376 51.15 7.12 4.91
CA LYS A 376 52.54 7.06 4.46
C LYS A 376 53.15 8.45 4.63
N LEU A 377 54.04 8.57 5.63
CA LEU A 377 54.99 9.68 5.70
C LEU A 377 55.61 9.87 4.31
N PRO A 378 55.41 11.01 3.62
CA PRO A 378 56.11 11.27 2.37
C PRO A 378 57.60 11.32 2.71
N GLY A 379 58.32 10.27 2.31
CA GLY A 379 59.75 10.12 2.52
C GLY A 379 60.55 11.12 1.67
N VAL A 380 60.36 12.42 1.93
CA VAL A 380 61.19 13.51 1.43
C VAL A 380 62.36 13.70 2.40
N ILE A 381 63.15 12.64 2.63
CA ILE A 381 64.51 12.72 3.15
C ILE A 381 65.43 11.84 2.27
N GLY A 382 65.41 12.12 0.96
CA GLY A 382 66.28 11.45 -0.02
C GLY A 382 66.81 12.35 -1.15
N ALA A 383 66.34 13.58 -1.27
CA ALA A 383 66.76 14.52 -2.32
C ALA A 383 67.66 15.61 -1.72
N GLY A 384 68.91 15.25 -1.42
CA GLY A 384 69.88 16.18 -0.85
C GLY A 384 71.30 15.79 -1.18
N VAL A 385 71.68 15.78 -2.46
CA VAL A 385 73.05 16.06 -2.94
C VAL A 385 73.03 16.40 -4.45
N ALA A 386 72.89 17.68 -4.79
CA ALA A 386 73.46 18.22 -6.02
C ALA A 386 74.70 19.02 -5.63
N ALA A 387 75.86 18.37 -5.58
CA ALA A 387 77.13 19.06 -5.44
C ALA A 387 77.47 19.70 -6.79
N LYS A 388 77.32 21.02 -6.87
CA LYS A 388 77.92 21.87 -7.90
C LYS A 388 79.35 22.24 -7.47
N THR A 389 80.19 22.61 -8.45
CA THR A 389 81.54 23.25 -8.38
C THR A 389 82.67 22.22 -8.60
N ARG A 390 83.56 22.30 -9.59
CA ARG A 390 84.09 23.39 -10.43
C ARG A 390 84.50 22.86 -11.80
#